data_AF-A0A2E3Z3F2-F1
#
_entry.id   AF-A0A2E3Z3F2-F1
#
_cell.length_a   1.000
_cell.length_b   1.000
_cell.length_c   1.000
_cell.angle_alpha   90.00
_cell.angle_beta   90.00
_cell.angle_gamma   90.00
#
_symmetry.space_group_name_H-M   'P 1'
#
loop_
_entity.id
_entity.type
_entity.pdbx_description
1 polymer ?
#
loop_
_entity_poly.entity_id
_entity_poly.type
_entity_poly.pdbx_seq_one_letter_code
_entity_poly.pdbx_strand_id
1 'polypeptide(L)'
;MRSLLFPHCRLDWPTMLRRAEQLSQHLHTLAKTRKPSVFTGENSWYGWDPIHPRRKYLGDLWRGLLQPVLDQQVITDPNLKGILWGSYVRGLRPEQWSFLSFSRRASQPQGKLHDGSRIFLY
;
A
#
# COMPACT_ATOMS: atom_id res chain seq x y z
N MET A 1 18.27 -16.89 -2.13
CA MET A 1 17.28 -15.80 -2.31
C MET A 1 17.37 -14.73 -1.21
N ARG A 2 17.38 -15.09 0.09
CA ARG A 2 17.45 -14.11 1.20
C ARG A 2 18.69 -13.20 1.19
N SER A 3 19.87 -13.75 0.89
CA SER A 3 21.13 -12.98 0.78
C SER A 3 21.15 -11.97 -0.36
N LEU A 4 20.33 -12.17 -1.40
CA LEU A 4 20.21 -11.24 -2.53
C LEU A 4 19.31 -10.05 -2.18
N LEU A 5 18.21 -10.31 -1.44
CA LEU A 5 17.21 -9.30 -1.09
C LEU A 5 17.55 -8.53 0.19
N PHE A 6 18.26 -9.18 1.13
CA PHE A 6 18.59 -8.63 2.43
C PHE A 6 20.05 -8.97 2.79
N PRO A 7 21.04 -8.45 2.04
CA PRO A 7 22.44 -8.83 2.18
C PRO A 7 23.02 -8.56 3.58
N HIS A 8 22.42 -7.65 4.34
CA HIS A 8 22.85 -7.29 5.69
C HIS A 8 21.98 -7.91 6.80
N CYS A 9 20.95 -8.69 6.47
CA CYS A 9 20.09 -9.31 7.47
C CYS A 9 20.70 -10.61 8.00
N ARG A 10 21.23 -10.56 9.23
CA ARG A 10 21.85 -11.70 9.93
C ARG A 10 20.88 -12.52 10.77
N LEU A 11 19.58 -12.20 10.77
CA LEU A 11 18.60 -12.91 11.61
C LEU A 11 18.34 -14.31 11.04
N ASP A 12 18.40 -15.34 11.87
CA ASP A 12 17.88 -16.66 11.50
C ASP A 12 16.35 -16.64 11.37
N TRP A 13 15.81 -17.66 10.71
CA TRP A 13 14.36 -17.78 10.50
C TRP A 13 13.56 -17.83 11.81
N PRO A 14 13.92 -18.66 12.81
CA PRO A 14 13.21 -18.70 14.10
C PRO A 14 13.15 -17.35 14.82
N THR A 15 14.26 -16.59 14.81
CA THR A 15 14.34 -15.26 15.43
C THR A 15 13.48 -14.26 14.70
N MET A 16 13.44 -14.31 13.36
CA MET A 16 12.57 -13.45 12.58
C MET A 16 11.10 -13.76 12.84
N LEU A 17 10.71 -15.04 12.89
CA LEU A 17 9.34 -15.46 13.18
C LEU A 17 8.90 -15.01 14.58
N ARG A 18 9.72 -15.29 15.59
CA ARG A 18 9.47 -14.84 16.98
C ARG A 18 9.28 -13.32 17.06
N ARG A 19 10.11 -12.54 16.36
CA ARG A 19 9.98 -11.08 16.33
C ARG A 19 8.70 -10.62 15.63
N ALA A 20 8.29 -11.29 14.56
CA ALA A 20 7.04 -10.99 13.86
C ALA A 20 5.82 -11.29 14.75
N GLU A 21 5.82 -12.41 15.47
CA GLU A 21 4.77 -12.77 16.43
C GLU A 21 4.69 -11.75 17.58
N GLN A 22 5.83 -11.36 18.15
CA GLN A 22 5.91 -10.33 19.20
C GLN A 22 5.35 -8.99 18.71
N LEU A 23 5.72 -8.57 17.49
CA LEU A 23 5.20 -7.34 16.87
C LEU A 23 3.68 -7.42 16.73
N SER A 24 3.15 -8.54 16.22
CA SER A 24 1.71 -8.75 16.07
C SER A 24 0.98 -8.64 17.41
N GLN A 25 1.49 -9.29 18.46
CA GLN A 25 0.93 -9.21 19.81
C GLN A 25 0.93 -7.77 20.37
N HIS A 26 2.02 -7.03 20.17
CA HIS A 26 2.11 -5.64 20.60
C HIS A 26 1.14 -4.73 19.83
N LEU A 27 0.98 -4.92 18.52
CA LEU A 27 -0.01 -4.18 17.73
C LEU A 27 -1.44 -4.45 18.21
N HIS A 28 -1.79 -5.70 18.52
CA HIS A 28 -3.10 -6.03 19.12
C HIS A 28 -3.30 -5.39 20.50
N THR A 29 -2.24 -5.31 21.30
CA THR A 29 -2.30 -4.66 22.62
C THR A 29 -2.48 -3.14 22.49
N LEU A 30 -1.76 -2.51 21.55
CA LEU A 30 -1.94 -1.11 21.20
C LEU A 30 -3.36 -0.82 20.67
N ALA A 31 -3.90 -1.72 19.85
CA ALA A 31 -5.26 -1.63 19.34
C ALA A 31 -6.30 -1.62 20.47
N LYS A 32 -6.15 -2.50 21.46
CA LYS A 32 -7.04 -2.54 22.63
C LYS A 32 -6.95 -1.28 23.48
N THR A 33 -5.75 -0.73 23.66
CA THR A 33 -5.52 0.41 24.59
C THR A 33 -5.82 1.77 23.96
N ARG A 34 -5.48 1.95 22.69
CA ARG A 34 -5.64 3.22 21.98
C ARG A 34 -6.85 3.26 21.05
N LYS A 35 -7.57 2.14 20.93
CA LYS A 35 -8.72 1.94 20.03
C LYS A 35 -8.49 2.23 18.53
N PRO A 36 -7.27 2.11 17.93
CA PRO A 36 -7.19 2.12 16.47
C PRO A 36 -7.82 0.85 15.91
N SER A 37 -8.52 1.00 14.78
CA SER A 37 -8.97 -0.14 13.98
C SER A 37 -7.76 -0.89 13.41
N VAL A 38 -7.70 -2.20 13.65
CA VAL A 38 -6.70 -3.07 13.03
C VAL A 38 -7.34 -3.78 11.85
N PHE A 39 -6.74 -3.59 10.68
CA PHE A 39 -7.12 -4.31 9.48
C PHE A 39 -6.21 -5.52 9.27
N THR A 40 -6.84 -6.68 9.04
CA THR A 40 -6.15 -7.93 8.70
C THR A 40 -6.67 -8.42 7.36
N GLY A 41 -5.80 -8.48 6.35
CA GLY A 41 -6.14 -9.07 5.05
C GLY A 41 -6.28 -10.59 5.13
N GLU A 42 -7.09 -11.18 4.26
CA GLU A 42 -7.18 -12.65 4.18
C GLU A 42 -5.86 -13.24 3.67
N ASN A 43 -5.42 -14.37 4.25
CA ASN A 43 -4.22 -15.08 3.79
C ASN A 43 -4.28 -15.44 2.28
N SER A 44 -5.47 -15.72 1.76
CA SER A 44 -5.73 -16.02 0.35
C SER A 44 -5.33 -14.87 -0.59
N TRP A 45 -5.26 -13.64 -0.06
CA TRP A 45 -4.95 -12.45 -0.83
C TRP A 45 -3.48 -12.32 -1.17
N TYR A 46 -2.61 -13.01 -0.44
CA TYR A 46 -1.16 -12.89 -0.56
C TYR A 46 -0.55 -13.89 -1.55
N GLY A 47 0.57 -13.50 -2.13
CA GLY A 47 1.27 -14.25 -3.17
C GLY A 47 2.19 -15.33 -2.61
N TRP A 48 3.36 -15.44 -3.23
CA TRP A 48 4.45 -16.31 -2.76
C TRP A 48 5.01 -15.87 -1.40
N ASP A 49 4.84 -14.59 -1.04
CA ASP A 49 5.19 -14.05 0.27
C ASP A 49 3.96 -13.41 0.96
N PRO A 50 3.97 -13.36 2.30
CA PRO A 50 2.84 -12.87 3.10
C PRO A 50 2.76 -11.34 3.21
N ILE A 51 3.58 -10.59 2.47
CA ILE A 51 3.61 -9.11 2.53
C ILE A 51 3.17 -8.46 1.21
N HIS A 52 3.22 -9.18 0.09
CA HIS A 52 2.79 -8.71 -1.21
C HIS A 52 1.42 -9.30 -1.59
N PRO A 53 0.33 -8.51 -1.49
CA PRO A 53 -0.98 -8.92 -1.98
C PRO A 53 -0.97 -9.13 -3.49
N ARG A 54 -1.69 -10.14 -3.97
CA ARG A 54 -1.88 -10.39 -5.40
C ARG A 54 -2.68 -9.24 -6.01
N ARG A 55 -2.32 -8.84 -7.24
CA ARG A 55 -2.97 -7.71 -7.95
C ARG A 55 -4.50 -7.77 -7.96
N LYS A 56 -5.06 -8.97 -8.11
CA LYS A 56 -6.52 -9.19 -8.15
C LYS A 56 -7.25 -8.84 -6.84
N TYR A 57 -6.56 -8.82 -5.70
CA TYR A 57 -7.13 -8.50 -4.39
C TYR A 57 -6.76 -7.10 -3.88
N LEU A 58 -6.00 -6.31 -4.66
CA LEU A 58 -5.59 -4.96 -4.24
C LEU A 58 -6.81 -4.06 -3.99
N GLY A 59 -7.84 -4.16 -4.82
CA GLY A 59 -9.07 -3.38 -4.65
C GLY A 59 -9.78 -3.68 -3.32
N ASP A 60 -9.90 -4.96 -2.99
CA ASP A 60 -10.53 -5.40 -1.73
C ASP A 60 -9.69 -5.04 -0.51
N LEU A 61 -8.36 -5.16 -0.63
CA LEU A 61 -7.43 -4.76 0.41
C LEU A 61 -7.52 -3.26 0.71
N TRP A 62 -7.44 -2.42 -0.31
CA TRP A 62 -7.53 -0.97 -0.12
C TRP A 62 -8.91 -0.54 0.39
N ARG A 63 -9.98 -1.18 -0.11
CA ARG A 63 -11.34 -0.93 0.40
C ARG A 63 -11.43 -1.28 1.88
N GLY A 64 -11.03 -2.48 2.29
CA GLY A 64 -11.10 -2.89 3.69
C GLY A 64 -10.22 -2.06 4.62
N LEU A 65 -9.04 -1.63 4.14
CA LEU A 65 -8.12 -0.81 4.92
C LEU A 65 -8.62 0.63 5.11
N LEU A 66 -9.15 1.26 4.05
CA LEU A 66 -9.49 2.69 4.05
C LEU A 66 -10.95 2.97 4.40
N GLN A 67 -11.86 2.02 4.20
CA GLN A 67 -13.29 2.19 4.48
C GLN A 67 -13.59 2.64 5.92
N PRO A 68 -12.88 2.18 6.97
CA PRO A 68 -13.12 2.66 8.33
C PRO A 68 -12.75 4.13 8.57
N VAL A 69 -11.92 4.72 7.69
CA VAL A 69 -11.42 6.11 7.81
C VAL A 69 -12.12 7.04 6.83
N LEU A 70 -12.60 6.50 5.71
CA LEU A 70 -13.37 7.23 4.72
C LEU A 70 -14.85 7.20 5.11
N ASP A 71 -15.32 8.27 5.77
CA ASP A 71 -16.74 8.54 6.07
C ASP A 71 -17.63 8.72 4.82
N GLN A 72 -17.08 8.42 3.64
CA GLN A 72 -17.67 8.71 2.35
C GLN A 72 -18.05 7.42 1.63
N GLN A 73 -19.23 7.43 1.03
CA GLN A 73 -19.64 6.42 0.07
C GLN A 73 -18.51 6.25 -0.95
N VAL A 74 -18.01 5.02 -1.10
CA VAL A 74 -17.03 4.70 -2.14
C VAL A 74 -17.64 5.10 -3.48
N ILE A 75 -17.16 6.19 -4.06
CA ILE A 75 -17.60 6.65 -5.38
C ILE A 75 -17.18 5.56 -6.35
N THR A 76 -18.14 4.70 -6.69
CA THR A 76 -17.94 3.66 -7.68
C THR A 76 -18.25 4.31 -9.02
N ASP A 77 -17.30 5.06 -9.56
CA ASP A 77 -17.41 5.55 -10.93
C ASP A 77 -17.06 4.37 -11.87
N PRO A 78 -18.04 3.85 -12.65
CA PRO A 78 -17.80 2.75 -13.57
C PRO A 78 -16.75 3.10 -14.65
N ASN A 79 -16.52 4.39 -14.94
CA ASN A 79 -15.52 4.84 -15.91
C ASN A 79 -14.08 4.69 -15.38
N LEU A 80 -13.87 4.63 -14.07
CA LEU A 80 -12.55 4.42 -13.45
C LEU A 80 -12.07 2.95 -13.50
N LYS A 81 -12.88 2.03 -14.04
CA LYS A 81 -12.55 0.58 -14.08
C LYS A 81 -11.77 0.15 -15.33
N GLY A 82 -11.47 1.08 -16.24
CA GLY A 82 -10.75 0.79 -17.48
C GLY A 82 -9.25 0.56 -17.30
N ILE A 83 -8.66 -0.31 -18.12
CA ILE A 83 -7.20 -0.54 -18.17
C ILE A 83 -6.44 0.77 -18.41
N LEU A 84 -6.99 1.66 -19.25
CA LEU A 84 -6.41 2.98 -19.54
C LEU A 84 -6.34 3.87 -18.30
N TRP A 85 -7.38 3.84 -17.46
CA TRP A 85 -7.39 4.58 -16.20
C TRP A 85 -6.32 4.10 -15.23
N GLY A 86 -6.18 2.77 -15.10
CA GLY A 86 -5.12 2.18 -14.27
C GLY A 86 -3.72 2.58 -14.74
N SER A 87 -3.49 2.64 -16.05
CA SER A 87 -2.22 3.11 -16.63
C SER A 87 -2.00 4.61 -16.39
N TYR A 88 -3.04 5.44 -16.54
CA TYR A 88 -2.99 6.86 -16.26
C TYR A 88 -2.55 7.15 -14.82
N VAL A 89 -3.24 6.56 -13.83
CA VAL A 89 -2.94 6.78 -12.41
C VAL A 89 -1.54 6.29 -12.05
N ARG A 90 -1.09 5.16 -12.60
CA ARG A 90 0.27 4.64 -12.40
C ARG A 90 1.36 5.48 -13.07
N GLY A 91 0.99 6.28 -14.08
CA GLY A 91 1.89 7.19 -14.78
C GLY A 91 2.18 8.49 -14.03
N LEU A 92 1.33 8.85 -13.05
CA LEU A 92 1.50 10.06 -12.24
C LEU A 92 2.81 10.00 -11.45
N ARG A 93 3.47 11.16 -11.30
CA ARG A 93 4.80 11.25 -10.66
C ARG A 93 4.74 12.13 -9.40
N PRO A 94 5.52 11.83 -8.35
CA PRO A 94 5.70 12.74 -7.22
C PRO A 94 6.40 14.02 -7.67
N GLU A 95 6.24 15.11 -6.91
CA GLU A 95 6.87 16.40 -7.19
C GLU A 95 8.37 16.22 -7.31
N GLN A 96 8.98 15.45 -6.40
CA GLN A 96 10.40 15.16 -6.41
C GLN A 96 10.62 13.65 -6.28
N TRP A 97 11.52 13.10 -7.09
CA TRP A 97 12.02 11.74 -6.88
C TRP A 97 13.46 11.60 -7.32
N SER A 98 14.16 10.68 -6.67
CA SER A 98 15.51 10.28 -7.02
C SER A 98 15.51 8.84 -7.53
N PHE A 99 16.14 8.59 -8.68
CA PHE A 99 16.40 7.24 -9.16
C PHE A 99 17.84 7.15 -9.66
N LEU A 100 18.62 6.20 -9.12
CA LEU A 100 20.05 6.02 -9.45
C LEU A 100 20.84 7.34 -9.42
N SER A 101 20.70 8.11 -8.34
CA SER A 101 21.33 9.43 -8.13
C SER A 101 20.82 10.57 -9.04
N PHE A 102 19.88 10.33 -9.94
CA PHE A 102 19.23 11.40 -10.71
C PHE A 102 18.03 11.95 -9.94
N SER A 103 18.11 13.22 -9.56
CA SER A 103 16.97 13.96 -9.04
C SER A 103 16.12 14.47 -10.20
N ARG A 104 14.81 14.23 -10.13
CA ARG A 104 13.83 14.69 -11.11
C ARG A 104 12.71 15.42 -10.39
N ARG A 105 12.12 16.38 -11.11
CA ARG A 105 10.96 17.15 -10.63
C ARG A 105 9.83 17.07 -11.63
N ALA A 106 8.61 16.91 -11.14
CA ALA A 106 7.37 16.98 -11.90
C ALA A 106 6.61 18.27 -11.56
N SER A 107 6.07 18.95 -12.59
CA SER A 107 5.15 20.07 -12.38
C SER A 107 3.85 19.57 -11.76
N GLN A 108 3.36 20.24 -10.72
CA GLN A 108 2.10 19.92 -10.06
C GLN A 108 0.99 20.89 -10.50
N PRO A 109 -0.27 20.46 -10.58
CA PRO A 109 -0.76 19.10 -10.32
C PRO A 109 -0.32 18.10 -11.41
N GLN A 110 -0.05 16.87 -11.01
CA GLN A 110 0.36 15.81 -11.95
C GLN A 110 -0.82 15.12 -12.61
N GLY A 111 -2.01 15.18 -12.01
CA GLY A 111 -3.20 14.56 -12.57
C GLY A 111 -4.48 15.33 -12.30
N LYS A 112 -5.51 14.98 -13.04
CA LYS A 112 -6.88 15.49 -12.89
C LYS A 112 -7.86 14.32 -13.03
N LEU A 113 -8.78 14.19 -12.09
CA LEU A 113 -9.86 13.23 -12.10
C LEU A 113 -11.03 13.72 -12.97
N HIS A 114 -11.96 12.82 -13.33
CA HIS A 114 -13.11 13.14 -14.18
C HIS A 114 -14.06 14.18 -13.56
N ASP A 115 -14.17 14.21 -12.23
CA ASP A 115 -14.94 15.19 -11.46
C ASP A 115 -14.28 16.59 -11.39
N GLY A 116 -13.06 16.73 -11.95
CA GLY A 116 -12.30 17.97 -11.91
C GLY A 116 -11.25 18.04 -10.81
N SER A 117 -11.27 17.11 -9.85
CA SER A 117 -10.32 17.04 -8.74
C SER A 117 -8.88 16.93 -9.24
N ARG A 118 -7.95 17.63 -8.58
CA ARG A 118 -6.53 17.68 -8.97
C ARG A 118 -5.70 16.79 -8.04
N ILE A 119 -4.85 15.96 -8.63
CA ILE A 119 -3.93 15.09 -7.90
C ILE A 119 -2.58 15.81 -7.77
N PHE A 120 -2.17 16.01 -6.52
CA PHE A 120 -0.84 16.44 -6.15
C PHE A 120 -0.13 15.26 -5.49
N LEU A 121 1.05 14.91 -5.98
CA LEU A 121 1.90 13.89 -5.39
C LEU A 121 3.17 14.60 -4.95
N TYR A 122 3.53 14.51 -3.67
CA TYR A 122 4.74 15.12 -3.11
C TYR A 122 5.80 14.06 -2.85
#